data_AF-A0A7Y4WWX5-F1
#
_entry.id   AF-A0A7Y4WWX5-F1
#
_cell.length_a   1.000
_cell.length_b   1.000
_cell.length_c   1.000
_cell.angle_alpha   90.00
_cell.angle_beta   90.00
_cell.angle_gamma   90.00
#
_symmetry.space_group_name_H-M   'P 1'
#
loop_
_entity.id
_entity.type
_entity.pdbx_description
1 polymer ?
#
loop_
_entity_poly.entity_id
_entity_poly.type
_entity_poly.pdbx_seq_one_letter_code
_entity_poly.pdbx_strand_id
1 'polypeptide(L)'
;MRHREFHRTERIGWLRAAVLGANDGIVSTASLVIGVAAAEAGHSGVVIAGLAGLVAGAMSMAAGEYVSVHSQADTEKADLDRERKELAADDEGADGACRYLRSTRTGTKTRPGGCRSIDGPRRARSPRQR
;
A
#
# COMPACT_ATOMS: atom_id res chain seq x y z
N MET A 1 -26.11 3.84 14.14
CA MET A 1 -25.40 2.59 14.51
C MET A 1 -24.26 2.40 13.53
N ARG A 2 -22.99 2.45 14.00
CA ARG A 2 -21.81 2.26 13.14
C ARG A 2 -21.74 0.78 12.73
N HIS A 3 -21.95 0.48 11.45
CA HIS A 3 -21.67 -0.84 10.91
C HIS A 3 -20.15 -1.07 10.97
N ARG A 4 -19.68 -1.93 11.88
CA ARG A 4 -18.33 -2.48 11.82
C ARG A 4 -18.32 -3.51 10.69
N GLU A 5 -18.01 -3.07 9.48
CA GLU A 5 -17.62 -4.01 8.45
C GLU A 5 -16.26 -4.60 8.85
N PHE A 6 -16.25 -5.84 9.33
CA PHE A 6 -15.03 -6.60 9.43
C PHE A 6 -14.53 -6.85 8.01
N HIS A 7 -13.63 -5.99 7.52
CA HIS A 7 -13.04 -6.15 6.21
C HIS A 7 -12.41 -7.54 6.12
N ARG A 8 -12.97 -8.37 5.23
CA ARG A 8 -12.49 -9.72 4.91
C ARG A 8 -10.99 -9.73 4.55
N THR A 9 -10.45 -8.59 4.13
CA THR A 9 -9.05 -8.31 3.84
C THR A 9 -8.12 -8.49 5.04
N GLU A 10 -8.49 -8.03 6.25
CA GLU A 10 -7.66 -8.24 7.45
C GLU A 10 -7.53 -9.74 7.78
N ARG A 11 -8.60 -10.50 7.52
CA ARG A 11 -8.61 -11.97 7.71
C ARG A 11 -7.77 -12.73 6.69
N ILE A 12 -7.30 -12.10 5.62
CA ILE A 12 -6.39 -12.74 4.67
C ILE A 12 -4.93 -12.39 5.03
N GLY A 13 -4.70 -11.17 5.55
CA GLY A 13 -3.38 -10.71 6.02
C GLY A 13 -2.82 -11.56 7.16
N TRP A 14 -3.56 -11.74 8.25
CA TRP A 14 -3.11 -12.55 9.40
C TRP A 14 -2.86 -14.02 9.04
N LEU A 15 -3.65 -14.59 8.11
CA LEU A 15 -3.48 -15.97 7.67
C LEU A 15 -2.18 -16.13 6.89
N ARG A 16 -1.85 -15.18 6.02
CA ARG A 16 -0.59 -15.17 5.29
C ARG A 16 0.60 -15.03 6.23
N ALA A 17 0.53 -14.10 7.18
CA ALA A 17 1.55 -13.90 8.20
C ALA A 17 1.72 -15.16 9.07
N ALA A 18 0.63 -15.83 9.43
CA ALA A 18 0.66 -17.07 10.21
C ALA A 18 1.29 -18.24 9.44
N VAL A 19 0.95 -18.43 8.15
CA VAL A 19 1.51 -19.52 7.33
C VAL A 19 3.00 -19.33 7.07
N LEU A 20 3.40 -18.12 6.68
CA LEU A 20 4.82 -17.79 6.48
C LEU A 20 5.60 -17.91 7.79
N GLY A 21 5.02 -17.41 8.90
CA GLY A 21 5.64 -17.51 10.21
C GLY A 21 5.78 -18.95 10.72
N ALA A 22 4.80 -19.81 10.47
CA ALA A 22 4.89 -21.23 10.82
C ALA A 22 5.96 -21.96 9.99
N ASN A 23 6.02 -21.69 8.69
CA ASN A 23 7.04 -22.26 7.80
C ASN A 23 8.45 -21.87 8.25
N ASP A 24 8.67 -20.57 8.43
CA ASP A 24 9.98 -20.05 8.79
C ASP A 24 10.35 -20.45 10.23
N GLY A 25 9.37 -20.52 11.13
CA GLY A 25 9.55 -20.97 12.51
C GLY A 25 10.01 -22.42 12.61
N ILE A 26 9.40 -23.36 11.87
CA ILE A 26 9.82 -24.78 11.91
C ILE A 26 11.23 -24.95 11.36
N VAL A 27 11.51 -24.36 10.19
CA VAL A 27 12.82 -24.51 9.53
C VAL A 27 13.92 -23.85 10.37
N SER A 28 13.67 -22.66 10.90
CA SER A 28 14.62 -21.94 11.76
C SER A 28 14.90 -22.70 13.05
N THR A 29 13.87 -23.15 13.77
CA THR A 29 14.05 -23.84 15.05
C THR A 29 14.72 -25.20 14.86
N ALA A 30 14.37 -25.95 13.81
CA ALA A 30 15.01 -27.22 13.50
C ALA A 30 16.50 -27.02 13.16
N SER A 31 16.82 -26.04 12.32
CA SER A 31 18.22 -25.73 11.95
C SER A 31 19.03 -25.29 13.17
N LEU A 32 18.46 -24.46 14.05
CA LEU A 32 19.08 -24.03 15.30
C LEU A 32 19.35 -25.22 16.22
N VAL A 33 18.35 -26.07 16.47
CA VAL A 33 18.48 -27.24 17.34
C VAL A 33 19.52 -28.21 16.81
N ILE A 34 19.54 -28.47 15.49
CA ILE A 34 20.56 -29.31 14.83
C ILE A 34 21.95 -28.70 15.03
N GLY A 35 22.11 -27.38 14.82
CA GLY A 35 23.40 -26.71 14.98
C GLY A 35 23.91 -26.72 16.42
N VAL A 36 23.04 -26.48 17.39
CA VAL A 36 23.38 -26.50 18.82
C VAL A 36 23.71 -27.94 19.27
N ALA A 37 22.95 -28.93 18.82
CA ALA A 37 23.24 -30.33 19.11
C ALA A 37 24.56 -30.80 18.49
N ALA A 38 24.87 -30.36 17.26
CA ALA A 38 26.14 -30.65 16.59
C ALA A 38 27.35 -30.02 17.29
N ALA A 39 27.15 -28.94 18.06
CA ALA A 39 28.18 -28.29 18.87
C ALA A 39 28.43 -29.00 20.23
N GLU A 40 28.02 -30.26 20.38
CA GLU A 40 28.17 -31.06 21.60
C GLU A 40 27.50 -30.43 22.83
N ALA A 41 26.43 -29.65 22.62
CA ALA A 41 25.66 -29.11 23.73
C ALA A 41 24.91 -30.22 24.46
N GLY A 42 25.00 -30.24 25.80
CA GLY A 42 24.19 -31.14 26.62
C GLY A 42 22.69 -30.94 26.41
N HIS A 43 21.88 -31.96 26.73
CA HIS A 43 20.44 -31.99 26.47
C HIS A 43 19.68 -30.75 26.98
N SER A 44 20.06 -30.24 28.16
CA SER A 44 19.50 -29.01 28.73
C SER A 44 19.80 -27.78 27.87
N GLY A 45 21.02 -27.67 27.32
CA GLY A 45 21.42 -26.56 26.46
C GLY A 45 20.65 -26.53 25.15
N VAL A 46 20.39 -27.70 24.55
CA VAL A 46 19.57 -27.82 23.33
C VAL A 46 18.13 -27.34 23.57
N VAL A 47 17.52 -27.75 24.67
CA VAL A 47 16.14 -27.35 25.02
C VAL A 47 16.06 -25.84 25.28
N ILE A 48 16.99 -25.28 26.05
CA ILE A 48 17.03 -23.84 26.34
C ILE A 48 17.23 -23.04 25.05
N ALA A 49 18.16 -23.45 24.19
CA ALA A 49 18.41 -22.77 22.92
C ALA A 49 17.21 -22.83 21.97
N GLY A 50 16.56 -23.99 21.85
CA GLY A 50 15.34 -24.14 21.05
C GLY A 50 14.19 -23.26 21.55
N LEU A 51 13.96 -23.21 22.87
CA LEU A 51 12.91 -22.40 23.45
C LEU A 51 13.21 -20.89 23.30
N ALA A 52 14.46 -20.49 23.55
CA ALA A 52 14.90 -19.11 23.35
C ALA A 52 14.75 -18.67 21.89
N GLY A 53 15.13 -19.54 20.94
CA GLY A 53 14.97 -19.30 19.51
C GLY A 53 13.50 -19.15 19.09
N LEU A 54 12.61 -20.00 19.61
CA LEU A 54 11.17 -19.89 19.35
C LEU A 54 10.59 -18.57 19.85
N VAL A 55 10.90 -18.19 21.10
CA VAL A 55 10.40 -16.94 21.68
C VAL A 55 10.94 -15.73 20.92
N ALA A 56 12.24 -15.70 20.64
CA ALA A 56 12.87 -14.62 19.89
C ALA A 56 12.30 -14.49 18.47
N GLY A 57 12.12 -15.62 17.77
CA GLY A 57 11.54 -15.66 16.43
C GLY A 57 10.09 -15.18 16.40
N ALA A 58 9.25 -15.66 17.33
CA ALA A 58 7.86 -15.24 17.44
C ALA A 58 7.72 -13.74 17.76
N MET A 59 8.54 -13.21 18.69
CA MET A 59 8.55 -11.78 19.02
C MET A 59 9.01 -10.92 17.83
N SER A 60 10.03 -11.36 17.08
CA SER A 60 10.50 -10.64 15.90
C SER A 60 9.44 -10.57 14.81
N MET A 61 8.73 -11.68 14.53
CA MET A 61 7.64 -11.70 13.55
C MET A 61 6.46 -10.82 13.97
N ALA A 62 6.09 -10.86 15.25
CA ALA A 62 5.02 -10.00 15.78
C ALA A 62 5.40 -8.51 15.70
N ALA A 63 6.65 -8.17 16.05
CA ALA A 63 7.15 -6.80 15.94
C ALA A 63 7.23 -6.34 14.47
N GLY A 64 7.65 -7.21 13.55
CA GLY A 64 7.70 -6.93 12.12
C GLY A 64 6.32 -6.62 11.54
N GLU A 65 5.32 -7.42 11.88
CA GLU A 65 3.94 -7.18 11.46
C GLU A 65 3.38 -5.88 12.07
N TYR A 66 3.62 -5.65 13.37
CA TYR A 66 3.23 -4.41 14.04
C TYR A 66 3.82 -3.18 13.34
N VAL A 67 5.13 -3.16 13.12
CA VAL A 67 5.82 -2.04 12.46
C VAL A 67 5.34 -1.87 11.01
N SER A 68 5.09 -2.96 10.27
CA SER A 68 4.59 -2.89 8.89
C SER A 68 3.22 -2.24 8.80
N VAL A 69 2.28 -2.61 9.68
CA VAL A 69 0.93 -2.03 9.73
C VAL A 69 0.99 -0.55 10.14
N HIS A 70 1.83 -0.20 11.13
CA HIS A 70 1.97 1.18 11.57
C HIS A 70 2.62 2.07 10.49
N SER A 71 3.62 1.54 9.76
CA SER A 71 4.29 2.28 8.69
C SER A 71 3.40 2.47 7.46
N GLN A 72 2.49 1.53 7.18
CA GLN A 72 1.49 1.70 6.10
C GLN A 72 0.50 2.82 6.42
N ALA A 73 0.05 2.91 7.67
CA ALA A 73 -0.85 3.98 8.10
C ALA A 73 -0.19 5.38 8.04
N ASP A 74 1.09 5.48 8.42
CA ASP A 74 1.84 6.74 8.34
C ASP A 74 2.22 7.09 6.88
N THR A 75 2.58 6.11 6.07
CA THR A 75 2.88 6.32 4.64
C THR A 75 1.63 6.70 3.86
N GLU A 76 0.48 6.04 4.09
CA GLU A 76 -0.80 6.42 3.45
C GLU A 76 -1.19 7.85 3.81
N LYS A 77 -1.00 8.25 5.07
CA LYS A 77 -1.31 9.61 5.50
C LYS A 77 -0.38 10.64 4.85
N ALA A 78 0.91 10.30 4.73
CA ALA A 78 1.89 11.15 4.06
C ALA A 78 1.61 11.28 2.55
N ASP A 79 1.21 10.19 1.88
CA ASP A 79 0.81 10.21 0.48
C ASP A 79 -0.50 10.98 0.28
N LEU A 80 -1.50 10.81 1.14
CA LEU A 80 -2.75 11.58 1.07
C LEU A 80 -2.54 13.09 1.30
N ASP A 81 -1.65 13.48 2.20
CA ASP A 81 -1.28 14.88 2.40
C ASP A 81 -0.49 15.45 1.21
N ARG A 82 0.24 14.60 0.49
CA ARG A 82 0.94 14.96 -0.75
C ARG A 82 -0.04 15.15 -1.90
N GLU A 83 -0.95 14.21 -2.10
CA GLU A 83 -2.03 14.32 -3.09
C GLU A 83 -2.92 15.55 -2.82
N ARG A 84 -3.26 15.84 -1.54
CA ARG A 84 -4.03 17.05 -1.18
C ARG A 84 -3.30 18.34 -1.52
N LYS A 85 -1.97 18.39 -1.32
CA LYS A 85 -1.17 19.57 -1.69
C LYS A 85 -1.04 19.71 -3.21
N GLU A 86 -0.93 18.60 -3.93
CA GLU A 86 -0.95 18.59 -5.40
C GLU A 86 -2.31 19.07 -5.92
N LEU A 87 -3.43 18.60 -5.37
CA LEU A 87 -4.78 19.05 -5.73
C LEU A 87 -5.04 20.52 -5.36
N ALA A 88 -4.52 21.02 -4.23
CA ALA A 88 -4.68 22.43 -3.82
C ALA A 88 -3.76 23.38 -4.61
N ALA A 89 -2.60 22.89 -5.08
CA ALA A 89 -1.78 23.63 -6.04
C ALA A 89 -2.41 23.64 -7.44
N ASP A 90 -3.28 22.68 -7.75
CA ASP A 90 -4.08 22.56 -8.97
C ASP A 90 -5.43 23.34 -8.89
N ASP A 91 -5.60 24.33 -8.01
CA ASP A 91 -6.66 25.35 -8.19
C ASP A 91 -6.33 26.31 -9.37
N GLU A 92 -5.13 26.21 -9.96
CA GLU A 92 -4.82 26.65 -11.34
C GLU A 92 -4.91 25.48 -12.36
N GLY A 93 -5.54 24.37 -11.99
CA GLY A 93 -5.52 23.06 -12.64
C GLY A 93 -6.62 22.82 -13.67
N ALA A 94 -6.94 23.82 -14.50
CA ALA A 94 -7.50 23.52 -15.82
C ALA A 94 -6.48 22.74 -16.69
N ASP A 95 -5.19 22.76 -16.30
CA ASP A 95 -4.08 22.25 -17.09
C ASP A 95 -3.56 20.87 -16.62
N GLY A 96 -3.76 20.49 -15.35
CA GLY A 96 -3.25 19.25 -14.75
C GLY A 96 -4.02 18.00 -15.18
N ALA A 97 -5.35 18.01 -15.03
CA ALA A 97 -6.23 16.92 -15.49
C ALA A 97 -6.10 16.68 -17.02
N CYS A 98 -5.88 17.75 -17.78
CA CYS A 98 -5.66 17.68 -19.23
C CYS A 98 -4.29 17.06 -19.58
N ARG A 99 -3.27 17.24 -18.73
CA ARG A 99 -1.94 16.62 -18.87
C ARG A 99 -1.96 15.14 -18.51
N TYR A 100 -2.69 14.75 -17.46
CA TYR A 100 -2.88 13.34 -17.07
C TYR A 100 -3.67 12.55 -18.12
N LEU A 101 -4.76 13.12 -18.66
CA LEU A 101 -5.51 12.50 -19.77
C LEU A 101 -4.75 12.49 -21.12
N ARG A 102 -3.73 13.34 -21.27
CA ARG A 102 -2.85 13.35 -22.46
C ARG A 102 -1.77 12.26 -22.38
N SER A 103 -1.26 11.92 -21.19
CA SER A 103 -0.24 10.89 -21.03
C SER A 103 -0.80 9.46 -21.15
N THR A 104 -2.07 9.23 -20.79
CA THR A 104 -2.74 7.93 -20.93
C THR A 104 -3.27 7.66 -22.35
N ARG A 105 -3.14 8.61 -23.28
CA ARG A 105 -3.61 8.49 -24.67
C ARG A 105 -2.49 8.19 -25.66
N THR A 106 -1.65 7.22 -25.35
CA THR A 106 -0.71 6.58 -26.29
C THR A 106 -1.24 5.19 -26.64
N GLY A 107 -2.24 5.08 -27.53
CA GLY A 107 -2.70 3.74 -27.93
C GLY A 107 -3.75 3.60 -29.03
N THR A 108 -4.69 4.52 -29.26
CA THR A 108 -5.71 4.31 -30.29
C THR A 108 -5.98 5.53 -31.15
N LYS A 109 -5.75 5.34 -32.45
CA LYS A 109 -5.99 6.25 -33.57
C LYS A 109 -7.49 6.56 -33.69
N THR A 110 -7.96 7.63 -33.05
CA THR A 110 -9.27 8.24 -33.37
C THR A 110 -9.18 9.77 -33.27
N ARG A 111 -9.75 10.43 -34.28
CA ARG A 111 -9.54 11.81 -34.74
C ARG A 111 -9.80 12.92 -33.70
N PRO A 112 -9.21 14.12 -33.85
CA PRO A 112 -9.34 15.21 -32.89
C PRO A 112 -10.66 15.97 -33.10
N GLY A 113 -11.42 16.16 -32.03
CA GLY A 113 -12.59 17.03 -32.03
C GLY A 113 -13.12 17.20 -30.62
N GLY A 114 -12.64 18.22 -29.90
CA GLY A 114 -13.25 18.60 -28.62
C GLY A 114 -12.33 19.15 -27.54
N CYS A 115 -11.49 20.15 -27.85
CA CYS A 115 -11.09 21.14 -26.86
C CYS A 115 -11.18 22.49 -27.57
N ARG A 116 -12.35 23.13 -27.50
CA ARG A 116 -12.53 24.48 -28.00
C ARG A 116 -12.55 25.42 -26.80
N SER A 117 -11.56 26.29 -26.85
CA SER A 117 -11.17 27.33 -25.92
C SER A 117 -12.34 28.22 -25.51
N ILE A 118 -12.24 28.66 -24.26
CA ILE A 118 -12.77 29.91 -23.72
C ILE A 118 -12.45 31.03 -24.73
N ASP A 119 -13.46 31.73 -25.23
CA ASP A 119 -13.28 33.00 -25.96
C ASP A 119 -14.50 33.91 -25.76
N GLY A 120 -14.24 35.17 -25.40
CA GLY A 120 -15.14 36.11 -24.72
C GLY A 120 -16.38 36.66 -25.48
N PRO A 121 -17.03 37.72 -24.95
CA PRO A 121 -18.39 38.08 -25.30
C PRO A 121 -18.47 38.82 -26.65
N ARG A 122 -18.98 38.17 -27.69
CA ARG A 122 -19.33 38.86 -28.95
C ARG A 122 -20.75 39.44 -28.88
N ARG A 123 -20.81 40.76 -28.64
CA ARG A 123 -21.90 41.62 -29.13
C ARG A 123 -21.90 41.60 -30.67
N ALA A 124 -23.02 41.30 -31.32
CA ALA A 124 -23.43 41.90 -32.60
C ALA A 124 -24.84 41.44 -33.08
N ARG A 125 -25.78 42.40 -33.05
CA ARG A 125 -26.80 42.78 -34.08
C ARG A 125 -27.50 41.75 -34.99
N SER A 126 -28.85 41.79 -34.92
CA SER A 126 -29.89 41.86 -36.00
C SER A 126 -30.13 40.59 -36.89
N PRO A 127 -31.31 40.33 -37.52
CA PRO A 127 -32.41 41.23 -37.86
C PRO A 127 -33.88 40.73 -37.68
N ARG A 128 -34.80 41.70 -37.79
CA ARG A 128 -36.22 41.62 -38.22
C ARG A 128 -36.73 40.25 -38.70
N GLN A 129 -37.85 39.82 -38.10
CA GLN A 129 -39.00 39.07 -38.66
C GLN A 129 -39.91 38.78 -37.45
N ARG A 130 -41.20 39.11 -37.37
CA ARG A 130 -42.21 39.59 -38.29
C ARG A 130 -43.33 40.20 -37.44
#